data_AF-A0A963F3T9-F1
#
_entry.id   AF-A0A963F3T9-F1
#
_cell.length_a   1.000
_cell.length_b   1.000
_cell.length_c   1.000
_cell.angle_alpha   90.00
_cell.angle_beta   90.00
_cell.angle_gamma   90.00
#
_symmetry.space_group_name_H-M   'P 1'
#
loop_
_entity.id
_entity.type
_entity.pdbx_description
1 polymer ?
#
loop_
_entity_poly.entity_id
_entity_poly.type
_entity_poly.pdbx_seq_one_letter_code
_entity_poly.pdbx_strand_id
1 'polypeptide(L)'
;MSKTIEEILAPKPEARPRIYAYSIDDEAHEGLLKVGQTTRDVKQRIAEQLKTAVIKNYKIELDESAERDDGSIFTDHEVRAGLAKKGFENTELEWMRCSVKEVRTALTELRTGKRFTGTHHETFPMRREQAEAVDKTFDYYHSIWAENHHAVPRFLWNAKMRF
;
A
#
# COMPACT_ATOMS: atom_id res chain seq x y z
N MET A 1 -16.97 -34.79 27.48
CA MET A 1 -15.94 -33.90 26.92
C MET A 1 -16.55 -32.52 26.79
N SER A 2 -16.16 -31.57 27.64
CA SER A 2 -16.54 -30.16 27.50
C SER A 2 -15.82 -29.58 26.28
N LYS A 3 -16.55 -28.90 25.39
CA LYS A 3 -15.96 -28.21 24.24
C LYS A 3 -14.92 -27.19 24.71
N THR A 4 -13.80 -27.08 24.01
CA THR A 4 -12.75 -26.11 24.39
C THR A 4 -13.19 -24.68 24.06
N ILE A 5 -12.54 -23.69 24.69
CA ILE A 5 -12.87 -22.28 24.47
C ILE A 5 -12.69 -21.90 22.99
N GLU A 6 -11.72 -22.48 22.28
CA GLU A 6 -11.53 -22.23 20.84
C GLU A 6 -12.67 -22.84 19.98
N GLU A 7 -13.34 -23.91 20.42
CA GLU A 7 -14.50 -24.48 19.74
C GLU A 7 -15.79 -23.70 19.99
N ILE A 8 -15.82 -22.89 21.06
CA ILE A 8 -16.98 -22.09 21.46
C ILE A 8 -16.92 -20.69 20.83
N LEU A 9 -15.71 -20.14 20.70
CA LEU A 9 -15.49 -18.82 20.13
C LEU A 9 -15.25 -18.94 18.62
N ALA A 10 -16.09 -18.28 17.82
CA ALA A 10 -15.80 -18.13 16.40
C ALA A 10 -14.42 -17.46 16.24
N PRO A 11 -13.53 -17.98 15.38
CA PRO A 11 -12.22 -17.39 15.16
C PRO A 11 -12.40 -15.94 14.75
N LYS A 12 -11.67 -15.03 15.41
CA LYS A 12 -11.72 -13.60 15.08
C LYS A 12 -11.34 -13.46 13.61
N PRO A 13 -12.21 -12.88 12.76
CA PRO A 13 -11.85 -12.66 11.37
C PRO A 13 -10.57 -11.83 11.33
N GLU A 14 -9.57 -12.29 10.58
CA GLU A 14 -8.44 -11.47 10.17
C GLU A 14 -8.97 -10.38 9.24
N ALA A 15 -9.49 -9.32 9.84
CA ALA A 15 -10.04 -8.18 9.14
C ALA A 15 -8.88 -7.42 8.49
N ARG A 16 -8.52 -7.81 7.26
CA ARG A 16 -7.50 -7.13 6.46
C ARG A 16 -8.07 -5.83 5.92
N PRO A 17 -7.65 -4.67 6.45
CA PRO A 17 -8.22 -3.40 6.03
C PRO A 17 -7.84 -3.10 4.57
N ARG A 18 -8.78 -2.46 3.87
CA ARG A 18 -8.62 -2.02 2.49
C ARG A 18 -8.80 -0.51 2.44
N ILE A 19 -7.95 0.16 1.66
CA ILE A 19 -8.14 1.56 1.28
C ILE A 19 -8.89 1.59 -0.04
N TYR A 20 -9.91 2.42 -0.12
CA TYR A 20 -10.64 2.69 -1.35
C TYR A 20 -10.62 4.18 -1.67
N ALA A 21 -10.74 4.49 -2.96
CA ALA A 21 -11.06 5.83 -3.42
C ALA A 21 -12.15 5.78 -4.49
N TYR A 22 -13.10 6.71 -4.41
CA TYR A 22 -14.12 6.88 -5.44
C TYR A 22 -14.32 8.35 -5.80
N SER A 23 -14.76 8.57 -7.02
CA SER A 23 -15.22 9.84 -7.56
C SER A 23 -16.74 9.85 -7.67
N ILE A 24 -17.34 11.03 -7.61
CA ILE A 24 -18.75 11.29 -7.92
C ILE A 24 -18.77 12.17 -9.17
N ASP A 25 -19.61 11.83 -10.13
CA ASP A 25 -19.75 12.55 -11.40
C ASP A 25 -20.73 13.71 -11.26
N ASP A 26 -20.39 14.68 -10.40
CA ASP A 26 -21.13 15.93 -10.23
C ASP A 26 -20.18 17.15 -10.22
N GLU A 27 -20.75 18.34 -10.38
CA GLU A 27 -19.97 19.59 -10.48
C GLU A 27 -19.27 19.94 -9.15
N ALA A 28 -19.83 19.55 -8.02
CA ALA A 28 -19.28 19.84 -6.70
C ALA A 28 -18.05 18.99 -6.36
N HIS A 29 -17.95 17.76 -6.91
CA HIS A 29 -16.88 16.81 -6.64
C HIS A 29 -15.92 16.64 -7.82
N GLU A 30 -15.97 17.53 -8.82
CA GLU A 30 -15.09 17.47 -9.97
C GLU A 30 -13.61 17.56 -9.54
N GLY A 31 -12.83 16.54 -9.91
CA GLY A 31 -11.42 16.41 -9.55
C GLY A 31 -11.17 16.06 -8.08
N LEU A 32 -12.19 15.68 -7.32
CA LEU A 32 -12.08 15.20 -5.95
C LEU A 32 -12.18 13.67 -5.90
N LEU A 33 -11.37 13.08 -5.01
CA LEU A 33 -11.46 11.68 -4.64
C LEU A 33 -11.76 11.58 -3.16
N LYS A 34 -12.81 10.82 -2.81
CA LYS A 34 -13.04 10.45 -1.41
C LYS A 34 -12.14 9.25 -1.09
N VAL A 35 -11.22 9.42 -0.15
CA VAL A 35 -10.32 8.36 0.31
C VAL A 35 -10.79 7.82 1.65
N GLY A 36 -11.11 6.53 1.72
CA GLY A 36 -11.62 5.89 2.93
C GLY A 36 -11.04 4.50 3.17
N GLN A 37 -11.33 3.95 4.35
CA GLN A 37 -10.91 2.62 4.77
C GLN A 37 -12.12 1.74 5.12
N THR A 38 -12.00 0.44 4.89
CA THR A 38 -12.99 -0.56 5.33
C THR A 38 -12.33 -1.90 5.59
N THR A 39 -12.91 -2.70 6.48
CA THR A 39 -12.57 -4.12 6.68
C THR A 39 -13.59 -5.06 6.02
N ARG A 40 -14.65 -4.50 5.42
CA ARG A 40 -15.71 -5.20 4.68
C ARG A 40 -15.49 -5.06 3.18
N ASP A 41 -16.38 -5.65 2.39
CA ASP A 41 -16.42 -5.42 0.95
C ASP A 41 -16.53 -3.93 0.61
N VAL A 42 -15.66 -3.45 -0.28
CA VAL A 42 -15.56 -2.03 -0.64
C VAL A 42 -16.81 -1.55 -1.38
N LYS A 43 -17.36 -2.36 -2.28
CA LYS A 43 -18.56 -2.00 -3.03
C LYS A 43 -19.76 -1.84 -2.11
N GLN A 44 -19.93 -2.78 -1.17
CA GLN A 44 -20.97 -2.68 -0.15
C GLN A 44 -20.81 -1.43 0.71
N ARG A 45 -19.60 -1.16 1.21
CA ARG A 45 -19.33 0.03 2.04
C ARG A 45 -19.65 1.34 1.32
N ILE A 46 -19.25 1.46 0.06
CA ILE A 46 -19.51 2.66 -0.75
C ILE A 46 -21.02 2.78 -1.03
N ALA A 47 -21.68 1.67 -1.37
CA ALA A 47 -23.13 1.66 -1.58
C ALA A 47 -23.92 2.08 -0.33
N GLU A 48 -23.51 1.66 0.87
CA GLU A 48 -24.11 2.10 2.14
C GLU A 48 -24.00 3.62 2.34
N GLN A 49 -22.83 4.20 2.04
CA GLN A 49 -22.61 5.65 2.14
C GLN A 49 -23.47 6.43 1.15
N LEU A 50 -23.48 6.01 -0.11
CA LEU A 50 -24.13 6.74 -1.20
C LEU A 50 -25.65 6.55 -1.22
N LYS A 51 -26.17 5.45 -0.68
CA LYS A 51 -27.62 5.23 -0.54
C LYS A 51 -28.28 6.32 0.30
N THR A 52 -27.58 6.83 1.30
CA THR A 52 -28.06 7.92 2.15
C THR A 52 -28.23 9.23 1.37
N ALA A 53 -27.37 9.48 0.39
CA ALA A 53 -27.36 10.68 -0.43
C ALA A 53 -28.10 10.51 -1.78
N VAL A 54 -28.64 9.32 -2.08
CA VAL A 54 -29.30 8.98 -3.37
C VAL A 54 -28.38 9.20 -4.59
N ILE A 55 -27.07 9.13 -4.38
CA ILE A 55 -26.06 9.32 -5.43
C ILE A 55 -25.87 8.00 -6.19
N LYS A 56 -26.13 8.01 -7.50
CA LYS A 56 -26.02 6.82 -8.37
C LYS A 56 -24.85 6.87 -9.35
N ASN A 57 -24.28 8.06 -9.55
CA ASN A 57 -23.26 8.42 -10.51
C ASN A 57 -21.89 8.48 -9.83
N TYR A 58 -21.40 7.33 -9.35
CA TYR A 58 -20.07 7.23 -8.74
C TYR A 58 -19.22 6.18 -9.44
N LYS A 59 -17.91 6.33 -9.34
CA LYS A 59 -16.94 5.37 -9.87
C LYS A 59 -15.91 5.03 -8.81
N ILE A 60 -15.74 3.73 -8.55
CA ILE A 60 -14.66 3.23 -7.69
C ILE A 60 -13.38 3.29 -8.52
N GLU A 61 -12.47 4.16 -8.13
CA GLU A 61 -11.20 4.39 -8.82
C GLU A 61 -10.07 3.56 -8.23
N LEU A 62 -10.17 3.20 -6.95
CA LEU A 62 -9.14 2.48 -6.23
C LEU A 62 -9.74 1.55 -5.18
N ASP A 63 -9.14 0.36 -5.07
CA ASP A 63 -9.43 -0.65 -4.06
C ASP A 63 -8.16 -1.47 -3.80
N GLU A 64 -7.44 -1.19 -2.71
CA GLU A 64 -6.09 -1.70 -2.43
C GLU A 64 -5.96 -2.18 -0.98
N SER A 65 -5.09 -3.16 -0.72
CA SER A 65 -4.77 -3.60 0.64
C SER A 65 -4.07 -2.49 1.44
N ALA A 66 -4.46 -2.32 2.71
CA ALA A 66 -3.87 -1.35 3.63
C ALA A 66 -2.75 -1.96 4.51
N GLU A 67 -1.98 -2.90 3.93
CA GLU A 67 -0.84 -3.59 4.56
C GLU A 67 0.48 -3.06 3.98
N ARG A 68 1.49 -2.88 4.83
CA ARG A 68 2.87 -2.56 4.48
C ARG A 68 3.69 -3.82 4.22
N ASP A 69 4.87 -3.66 3.64
CA ASP A 69 5.78 -4.78 3.33
C ASP A 69 6.27 -5.53 4.59
N ASP A 70 6.24 -4.86 5.76
CA ASP A 70 6.58 -5.45 7.06
C ASP A 70 5.39 -6.15 7.76
N GLY A 71 4.22 -6.19 7.11
CA GLY A 71 2.99 -6.77 7.65
C GLY A 71 2.19 -5.86 8.59
N SER A 72 2.67 -4.65 8.89
CA SER A 72 1.89 -3.65 9.62
C SER A 72 0.80 -3.03 8.74
N ILE A 73 -0.26 -2.49 9.35
CA ILE A 73 -1.36 -1.84 8.63
C ILE A 73 -1.25 -0.31 8.67
N PHE A 74 -1.75 0.35 7.64
CA PHE A 74 -1.91 1.81 7.60
C PHE A 74 -3.36 2.21 7.40
N THR A 75 -3.68 3.45 7.76
CA THR A 75 -5.05 4.01 7.77
C THR A 75 -5.29 4.96 6.60
N ASP A 76 -6.55 5.19 6.24
CA ASP A 76 -6.92 6.24 5.26
C ASP A 76 -6.46 7.63 5.72
N HIS A 77 -6.44 7.87 7.04
CA HIS A 77 -5.92 9.10 7.61
C HIS A 77 -4.44 9.30 7.29
N GLU A 78 -3.63 8.24 7.36
CA GLU A 78 -2.22 8.30 6.95
C GLU A 78 -2.07 8.54 5.44
N VAL A 79 -2.95 7.97 4.61
CA VAL A 79 -2.96 8.23 3.16
C VAL A 79 -3.27 9.71 2.88
N ARG A 80 -4.32 10.26 3.50
CA ARG A 80 -4.69 11.67 3.37
C ARG A 80 -3.61 12.60 3.91
N ALA A 81 -2.98 12.26 5.02
CA ALA A 81 -1.85 13.01 5.56
C ALA A 81 -0.63 12.97 4.62
N GLY A 82 -0.37 11.85 3.96
CA GLY A 82 0.68 11.72 2.93
C GLY A 82 0.41 12.60 1.72
N LEU A 83 -0.83 12.62 1.24
CA LEU A 83 -1.27 13.50 0.15
C LEU A 83 -1.17 14.98 0.54
N ALA A 84 -1.65 15.37 1.72
CA ALA A 84 -1.55 16.74 2.22
C ALA A 84 -0.09 17.21 2.35
N LYS A 85 0.83 16.34 2.80
CA LYS A 85 2.28 16.63 2.86
C LYS A 85 2.90 16.87 1.48
N LYS A 86 2.32 16.31 0.42
CA LYS A 86 2.73 16.56 -0.98
C LYS A 86 2.11 17.83 -1.58
N GLY A 87 1.24 18.52 -0.83
CA GLY A 87 0.59 19.75 -1.26
C GLY A 87 -0.78 19.57 -1.91
N PHE A 88 -1.37 18.37 -1.86
CA PHE A 88 -2.74 18.15 -2.33
C PHE A 88 -3.74 18.71 -1.32
N GLU A 89 -4.74 19.43 -1.82
CA GLU A 89 -5.77 20.08 -1.01
C GLU A 89 -6.74 19.04 -0.44
N ASN A 90 -7.00 19.10 0.87
CA ASN A 90 -8.12 18.42 1.50
C ASN A 90 -9.28 19.43 1.56
N THR A 91 -10.31 19.22 0.74
CA THR A 91 -11.43 20.16 0.63
C THR A 91 -12.37 20.01 1.81
N GLU A 92 -12.86 18.80 2.05
CA GLU A 92 -13.78 18.49 3.13
C GLU A 92 -13.58 17.06 3.65
N LEU A 93 -13.23 16.94 4.94
CA LEU A 93 -13.12 15.66 5.64
C LEU A 93 -12.22 14.65 4.89
N GLU A 94 -12.84 13.72 4.17
CA GLU A 94 -12.22 12.61 3.45
C GLU A 94 -12.02 12.89 1.95
N TRP A 95 -12.41 14.08 1.48
CA TRP A 95 -12.30 14.50 0.09
C TRP A 95 -10.96 15.17 -0.18
N MET A 96 -10.22 14.62 -1.14
CA MET A 96 -8.90 15.11 -1.54
C MET A 96 -8.93 15.52 -3.00
N ARG A 97 -8.43 16.73 -3.32
CA ARG A 97 -8.19 17.17 -4.69
C ARG A 97 -6.92 16.52 -5.21
N CYS A 98 -7.07 15.34 -5.81
CA CYS A 98 -5.97 14.52 -6.27
C CYS A 98 -6.42 13.54 -7.36
N SER A 99 -5.46 13.03 -8.12
CA SER A 99 -5.64 11.97 -9.09
C SER A 99 -5.40 10.59 -8.48
N VAL A 100 -5.95 9.55 -9.11
CA VAL A 100 -5.76 8.15 -8.69
C VAL A 100 -4.27 7.77 -8.65
N LYS A 101 -3.47 8.33 -9.56
CA LYS A 101 -2.01 8.09 -9.60
C LYS A 101 -1.29 8.63 -8.37
N GLU A 102 -1.76 9.75 -7.84
CA GLU A 102 -1.20 10.36 -6.63
C GLU A 102 -1.58 9.56 -5.39
N VAL A 103 -2.84 9.09 -5.31
CA VAL A 103 -3.28 8.16 -4.26
C VAL A 103 -2.44 6.89 -4.29
N ARG A 104 -2.24 6.27 -5.48
CA ARG A 104 -1.35 5.10 -5.64
C ARG A 104 0.07 5.39 -5.18
N THR A 105 0.60 6.57 -5.49
CA THR A 105 1.94 6.98 -5.04
C THR A 105 2.01 7.07 -3.51
N ALA A 106 1.04 7.72 -2.88
CA ALA A 106 0.98 7.80 -1.42
C ALA A 106 0.87 6.40 -0.77
N LEU A 107 0.11 5.48 -1.38
CA LEU A 107 0.04 4.08 -0.93
C LEU A 107 1.40 3.38 -1.04
N THR A 108 2.12 3.51 -2.15
CA THR A 108 3.42 2.86 -2.32
C THR A 108 4.46 3.43 -1.34
N GLU A 109 4.43 4.73 -1.05
CA GLU A 109 5.29 5.33 -0.03
C GLU A 109 4.99 4.78 1.37
N LEU A 110 3.70 4.65 1.71
CA LEU A 110 3.29 4.08 3.00
C LEU A 110 3.67 2.60 3.12
N ARG A 111 3.57 1.82 2.03
CA ARG A 111 3.95 0.40 1.99
C ARG A 111 5.45 0.20 2.21
N THR A 112 6.26 0.98 1.51
CA THR A 112 7.73 0.82 1.48
C THR A 112 8.46 1.62 2.55
N GLY A 113 7.78 2.58 3.20
CA GLY A 113 8.39 3.55 4.12
C GLY A 113 9.33 4.55 3.43
N LYS A 114 9.41 4.55 2.10
CA LYS A 114 10.28 5.43 1.31
C LYS A 114 9.50 6.62 0.80
N ARG A 115 10.15 7.78 0.69
CA ARG A 115 9.57 8.97 0.04
C ARG A 115 9.97 9.00 -1.42
N PHE A 116 9.01 9.29 -2.29
CA PHE A 116 9.19 9.44 -3.73
C PHE A 116 8.94 10.88 -4.17
N THR A 117 9.73 11.33 -5.15
CA THR A 117 9.49 12.57 -5.88
C THR A 117 8.66 12.26 -7.13
N GLY A 118 7.53 12.94 -7.34
CA GLY A 118 6.63 12.67 -8.46
C GLY A 118 5.64 11.52 -8.20
N THR A 119 5.16 10.85 -9.27
CA THR A 119 4.09 9.83 -9.23
C THR A 119 4.57 8.41 -9.53
N HIS A 120 5.70 8.01 -8.95
CA HIS A 120 6.24 6.65 -9.11
C HIS A 120 5.56 5.70 -8.12
N HIS A 121 4.69 4.83 -8.61
CA HIS A 121 3.95 3.88 -7.78
C HIS A 121 4.06 2.44 -8.29
N GLU A 122 4.61 2.23 -9.48
CA GLU A 122 4.85 0.91 -10.06
C GLU A 122 5.98 0.21 -9.30
N THR A 123 5.74 -1.03 -8.93
CA THR A 123 6.71 -1.89 -8.27
C THR A 123 7.21 -2.91 -9.28
N PHE A 124 8.54 -3.05 -9.39
CA PHE A 124 9.17 -4.05 -10.24
C PHE A 124 9.86 -5.09 -9.35
N PRO A 125 9.55 -6.39 -9.49
CA PRO A 125 10.31 -7.42 -8.80
C PRO A 125 11.75 -7.46 -9.34
N MET A 126 12.66 -8.06 -8.57
CA MET A 126 14.00 -8.34 -9.09
C MET A 126 13.89 -9.23 -10.33
N ARG A 127 14.57 -8.83 -11.41
CA ARG A 127 14.77 -9.73 -12.55
C ARG A 127 15.62 -10.92 -12.10
N ARG A 128 15.51 -12.04 -12.81
CA ARG A 128 16.23 -13.28 -12.48
C ARG A 128 17.72 -13.03 -12.29
N GLU A 129 18.36 -12.28 -13.18
CA GLU A 129 19.79 -11.96 -13.10
C GLU A 129 20.15 -11.07 -11.90
N GLN A 130 19.22 -10.23 -11.43
CA GLN A 130 19.43 -9.41 -10.23
C GLN A 130 19.33 -10.26 -8.97
N ALA A 131 18.34 -11.17 -8.91
CA ALA A 131 18.20 -12.12 -7.81
C ALA A 131 19.43 -13.03 -7.72
N GLU A 132 19.85 -13.64 -8.84
CA GLU A 132 21.05 -14.48 -8.89
C GLU A 132 22.33 -13.74 -8.45
N ALA A 133 22.46 -12.44 -8.80
CA ALA A 133 23.59 -11.63 -8.36
C ALA A 133 23.57 -11.37 -6.85
N VAL A 134 22.40 -11.08 -6.28
CA VAL A 134 22.21 -10.91 -4.83
C VAL A 134 22.55 -12.21 -4.09
N ASP A 135 21.98 -13.33 -4.52
CA ASP A 135 22.20 -14.64 -3.90
C ASP A 135 23.68 -15.02 -3.94
N LYS A 136 24.34 -14.86 -5.10
CA LYS A 136 25.78 -15.13 -5.22
C LYS A 136 26.63 -14.27 -4.28
N THR A 137 26.23 -13.02 -4.07
CA THR A 137 26.95 -12.11 -3.17
C THR A 137 26.72 -12.52 -1.72
N PHE A 138 25.47 -12.83 -1.36
CA PHE A 138 25.11 -13.32 -0.04
C PHE A 138 25.90 -14.59 0.32
N ASP A 139 25.90 -15.59 -0.57
CA ASP A 139 26.64 -16.84 -0.40
C ASP A 139 28.15 -16.60 -0.25
N TYR A 140 28.72 -15.70 -1.07
CA TYR A 140 30.13 -15.35 -0.98
C TYR A 140 30.49 -14.75 0.39
N TYR A 141 29.72 -13.77 0.87
CA TYR A 141 29.98 -13.15 2.17
C TYR A 141 29.86 -14.18 3.31
N HIS A 142 28.83 -15.02 3.28
CA HIS A 142 28.65 -16.09 4.26
C HIS A 142 29.79 -17.10 4.26
N SER A 143 30.32 -17.48 3.09
CA SER A 143 31.46 -18.39 3.00
C SER A 143 32.71 -17.82 3.69
N ILE A 144 32.99 -16.52 3.50
CA ILE A 144 34.14 -15.85 4.12
C ILE A 144 33.96 -15.72 5.63
N TRP A 145 32.75 -15.39 6.10
CA TRP A 145 32.47 -15.28 7.53
C TRP A 145 32.43 -16.61 8.26
N ALA A 146 32.11 -17.71 7.56
CA ALA A 146 32.21 -19.05 8.09
C ALA A 146 33.67 -19.42 8.41
N GLU A 147 34.63 -18.93 7.61
CA GLU A 147 36.06 -19.10 7.87
C GLU A 147 36.58 -18.11 8.91
N ASN A 148 36.16 -16.84 8.82
CA ASN A 148 36.54 -15.79 9.77
C ASN A 148 35.42 -14.76 9.93
N HIS A 149 34.72 -14.82 11.06
CA HIS A 149 33.61 -13.93 11.39
C HIS A 149 34.00 -12.44 11.48
N HIS A 150 35.29 -12.12 11.65
CA HIS A 150 35.80 -10.74 11.69
C HIS A 150 36.37 -10.27 10.34
N ALA A 151 36.32 -11.09 9.30
CA ALA A 151 36.78 -10.70 7.98
C ALA A 151 35.88 -9.62 7.35
N VAL A 152 36.50 -8.75 6.55
CA VAL A 152 35.82 -7.70 5.76
C VAL A 152 35.90 -8.07 4.28
N PRO A 153 35.07 -9.02 3.80
CA PRO A 153 35.07 -9.45 2.40
C PRO A 153 34.73 -8.30 1.44
N ARG A 154 35.31 -8.39 0.24
CA ARG A 154 35.06 -7.45 -0.87
C ARG A 154 34.51 -8.22 -2.06
N PHE A 155 33.41 -7.74 -2.63
CA PHE A 155 32.81 -8.31 -3.84
C PHE A 155 32.60 -7.20 -4.86
N LEU A 156 33.14 -7.36 -6.07
CA LEU A 156 33.00 -6.39 -7.14
C LEU A 156 31.87 -6.81 -8.08
N TRP A 157 30.84 -5.96 -8.20
CA TRP A 157 29.83 -6.09 -9.24
C TRP A 157 30.20 -5.28 -10.46
N ASN A 158 30.15 -5.92 -11.63
CA ASN A 158 30.05 -5.21 -12.90
C ASN A 158 28.58 -5.20 -13.33
N ALA A 159 27.76 -4.39 -12.65
CA ALA A 159 26.35 -4.27 -12.92
C ALA A 159 26.07 -2.96 -13.69
N LYS A 160 25.54 -3.07 -14.91
CA LYS A 160 25.00 -1.93 -15.66
C LYS A 160 23.47 -1.98 -15.58
N MET A 161 22.85 -0.88 -15.14
CA MET A 161 21.39 -0.77 -15.19
C MET A 161 20.94 -0.80 -16.67
N ARG A 162 20.11 -1.79 -17.00
CA ARG A 162 19.34 -1.82 -18.25
C ARG A 162 17.93 -1.42 -17.85
N PHE A 163 17.55 -0.18 -18.16
CA PHE A 163 16.18 0.29 -17.97
C PHE A 163 15.28 -0.42 -18.98
#